data_AF-A0A922NT81-F1
#
_entry.id   AF-A0A922NT81-F1
#
_cell.length_a   1.000
_cell.length_b   1.000
_cell.length_c   1.000
_cell.angle_alpha   90.00
_cell.angle_beta   90.00
_cell.angle_gamma   90.00
#
_symmetry.space_group_name_H-M   'P 1'
#
loop_
_entity.id
_entity.type
_entity.pdbx_description
1 polymer ?
#
loop_
_entity_poly.entity_id
_entity_poly.type
_entity_poly.pdbx_seq_one_letter_code
_entity_poly.pdbx_strand_id
1 'polypeptide(L)' 'MDNQIYRKQILEIYTKANKRLGVKSIKVILQRDYDTKISEGRIYRLMKNMALPKMATVKPKTALKKTQKTELVTLN' A
#
# COMPACT_ATOMS: atom_id res chain seq x y z
N MET A 1 -6.50 24.59 -1.54
CA MET A 1 -6.61 23.20 -2.06
C MET A 1 -7.85 22.57 -1.49
N ASP A 2 -8.79 22.21 -2.36
CA ASP A 2 -10.09 21.69 -1.95
C ASP A 2 -10.03 20.21 -1.63
N ASN A 3 -10.96 19.76 -0.77
CA ASN A 3 -11.10 18.35 -0.41
C ASN A 3 -11.31 17.45 -1.63
N GLN A 4 -11.85 17.97 -2.73
CA GLN A 4 -12.03 17.22 -3.97
C GLN A 4 -10.70 16.85 -4.65
N ILE A 5 -9.73 17.77 -4.65
CA ILE A 5 -8.40 17.53 -5.26
C ILE A 5 -7.67 16.44 -4.48
N TYR A 6 -7.64 16.55 -3.14
CA TYR A 6 -7.02 15.54 -2.30
C TYR A 6 -7.68 14.16 -2.49
N ARG A 7 -9.00 14.11 -2.61
CA ARG A 7 -9.73 12.85 -2.86
C ARG A 7 -9.33 12.23 -4.20
N LYS A 8 -9.24 13.03 -5.27
CA LYS A 8 -8.81 12.56 -6.59
C LYS A 8 -7.40 11.95 -6.54
N GLN A 9 -6.45 12.66 -5.93
CA GLN A 9 -5.07 12.18 -5.81
C GLN A 9 -4.97 10.91 -4.94
N ILE A 10 -5.67 10.88 -3.79
CA ILE A 10 -5.70 9.68 -2.92
C ILE A 10 -6.28 8.48 -3.68
N LEU A 11 -7.36 8.67 -4.45
CA LEU A 11 -7.97 7.61 -5.24
C LEU A 11 -7.01 7.08 -6.30
N GLU A 12 -6.33 7.97 -7.03
CA GLU A 12 -5.35 7.60 -8.06
C GLU A 12 -4.18 6.79 -7.49
N ILE A 13 -3.67 7.20 -6.32
CA ILE A 13 -2.64 6.45 -5.59
C ILE A 13 -3.16 5.06 -5.22
N TYR A 14 -4.40 4.96 -4.73
CA TYR A 14 -5.03 3.70 -4.34
C TYR A 14 -5.25 2.75 -5.53
N THR A 15 -5.64 3.27 -6.70
CA THR A 15 -5.86 2.45 -7.90
C THR A 15 -4.55 1.94 -8.51
N LYS A 16 -3.46 2.71 -8.38
CA LYS A 16 -2.14 2.30 -8.87
C LYS A 16 -1.44 1.31 -7.94
N ALA A 17 -1.85 1.24 -6.67
CA ALA A 17 -1.21 0.38 -5.68
C ALA A 17 -1.81 -1.04 -5.70
N ASN A 18 -0.94 -2.05 -5.88
CA ASN A 18 -1.32 -3.47 -5.74
C ASN A 18 -1.51 -3.92 -4.26
N LYS A 19 -1.47 -2.99 -3.31
CA LYS A 19 -1.60 -3.27 -1.86
C LYS A 19 -2.29 -2.13 -1.13
N ARG A 20 -2.86 -2.42 0.04
CA ARG A 20 -3.42 -1.40 0.93
C ARG A 20 -2.31 -0.47 1.43
N LEU A 21 -2.44 0.82 1.13
CA LEU A 21 -1.54 1.85 1.64
C LEU A 21 -2.10 2.47 2.92
N GLY A 22 -1.24 2.64 3.91
CA GLY A 22 -1.59 3.35 5.14
C GLY A 22 -1.46 4.87 4.97
N VAL A 23 -2.00 5.60 5.94
CA VAL A 23 -1.98 7.08 5.98
C VAL A 23 -0.57 7.66 5.79
N LYS A 24 0.44 7.08 6.46
CA LYS A 24 1.84 7.51 6.36
C LYS A 24 2.40 7.35 4.95
N SER A 25 2.13 6.19 4.32
CA SER A 25 2.56 5.93 2.94
C SER A 25 1.90 6.89 1.96
N ILE A 26 0.59 7.12 2.11
CA ILE A 26 -0.15 8.09 1.29
C ILE A 26 0.42 9.50 1.46
N LYS A 27 0.76 9.93 2.68
CA LYS A 27 1.38 11.23 2.93
C LYS A 27 2.70 11.39 2.18
N VAL A 28 3.57 10.38 2.23
CA VAL A 28 4.87 10.40 1.54
C VAL A 28 4.68 10.51 0.04
N ILE A 29 3.75 9.73 -0.54
CA ILE A 29 3.46 9.75 -1.98
C ILE A 29 2.86 11.10 -2.40
N LEU A 30 1.89 11.62 -1.64
CA LEU A 30 1.27 12.92 -1.91
C LEU A 30 2.30 14.05 -1.88
N GLN A 31 3.24 14.01 -0.94
CA GLN A 31 4.28 15.04 -0.85
C GLN A 31 5.31 14.91 -1.97
N ARG A 32 5.67 13.68 -2.36
CA ARG A 32 6.73 13.42 -3.35
C ARG A 32 6.27 13.58 -4.80
N ASP A 33 5.10 13.05 -5.13
CA ASP A 33 4.65 12.90 -6.52
C ASP A 33 3.59 13.95 -6.91
N TYR A 34 3.01 14.65 -5.93
CA TYR A 34 1.95 15.64 -6.14
C TYR A 34 2.22 16.98 -5.43
N ASP A 35 3.40 17.17 -4.83
CA ASP A 35 3.80 18.35 -4.03
C ASP A 35 2.76 18.77 -2.98
N THR A 36 1.98 17.81 -2.51
CA THR A 36 0.77 18.05 -1.73
C THR A 36 1.07 17.84 -0.24
N LYS A 37 1.22 18.95 0.50
CA LYS A 37 1.43 18.92 1.96
C LYS A 37 0.09 18.85 2.70
N ILE A 38 -0.17 17.71 3.35
CA ILE A 38 -1.41 17.46 4.10
C ILE A 38 -1.12 16.64 5.36
N SER A 39 -1.85 16.92 6.45
CA SER A 39 -1.68 16.21 7.72
C SER A 39 -2.25 14.79 7.67
N GLU A 40 -1.65 13.89 8.44
CA GLU A 40 -2.07 12.48 8.52
C GLU A 40 -3.53 12.36 8.99
N GLY A 41 -3.93 13.16 9.98
CA GLY A 41 -5.32 13.18 10.44
C GLY A 41 -6.31 13.60 9.34
N ARG A 42 -5.92 14.53 8.45
CA ARG A 42 -6.77 14.94 7.32
C ARG A 42 -6.85 13.85 6.25
N ILE A 43 -5.73 13.20 5.93
CA ILE A 43 -5.69 12.03 5.05
C ILE A 43 -6.61 10.93 5.60
N TYR A 44 -6.49 10.59 6.89
CA TYR A 44 -7.33 9.58 7.54
C TYR A 44 -8.82 9.90 7.38
N ARG A 45 -9.25 11.13 7.69
CA ARG A 45 -10.65 11.54 7.55
C ARG A 45 -11.13 11.48 6.11
N LEU A 46 -10.30 11.89 5.15
CA LEU A 46 -10.64 11.81 3.73
C LEU A 46 -10.82 10.36 3.32
N MET A 47 -9.83 9.50 3.58
CA MET A 47 -9.87 8.09 3.25
C MET A 47 -11.06 7.36 3.89
N LYS A 48 -11.36 7.67 5.16
CA LYS A 48 -12.50 7.08 5.89
C LYS A 48 -13.85 7.42 5.25
N ASN A 49 -13.98 8.63 4.70
CA ASN A 49 -15.21 9.13 4.09
C ASN A 49 -15.25 8.93 2.56
N MET A 50 -14.26 8.26 1.98
CA MET A 50 -14.20 7.96 0.55
C MET A 50 -14.68 6.54 0.28
N ALA A 51 -15.38 6.35 -0.84
CA ALA A 51 -15.68 5.03 -1.40
C ALA A 51 -14.43 4.44 -2.07
N LEU A 52 -13.41 4.09 -1.28
CA LEU A 52 -12.17 3.50 -1.80
C LEU A 52 -12.43 2.05 -2.27
N PRO A 53 -11.79 1.61 -3.38
CA PRO A 53 -11.91 0.24 -3.85
C PRO A 53 -11.57 -0.76 -2.73
N LYS A 54 -12.40 -1.79 -2.57
CA LYS A 54 -12.17 -2.88 -1.61
C LYS A 54 -10.95 -3.67 -2.08
N MET A 55 -9.80 -3.40 -1.47
CA MET A 55 -8.56 -4.12 -1.75
C MET A 55 -8.67 -5.57 -1.28
N ALA A 56 -8.09 -6.50 -2.02
CA ALA A 56 -8.01 -7.91 -1.64
C ALA A 56 -7.22 -8.05 -0.33
N THR A 57 -7.92 -8.23 0.79
CA THR A 57 -7.32 -8.61 2.08
C THR A 57 -7.09 -10.11 2.19
N VAL A 58 -7.22 -10.83 1.07
CA VAL A 58 -6.96 -12.27 1.02
C VAL A 58 -5.47 -12.47 1.28
N LYS A 59 -5.15 -12.84 2.51
CA LYS A 59 -3.80 -13.23 2.91
C LYS A 59 -3.35 -14.34 1.97
N PRO A 60 -2.25 -14.18 1.20
CA PRO A 60 -1.74 -15.28 0.41
C PRO A 60 -1.42 -16.43 1.37
N LYS A 61 -1.91 -17.63 1.06
CA LYS A 61 -1.55 -18.84 1.80
C LYS A 61 -0.04 -19.00 1.62
N THR A 62 0.73 -18.68 2.65
CA THR A 62 2.17 -18.91 2.67
C THR A 62 2.41 -20.40 2.54
N ALA A 63 2.79 -20.87 1.35
CA ALA A 63 3.37 -22.19 1.21
C ALA A 63 4.69 -22.19 1.98
N LEU A 64 4.76 -22.95 3.08
CA LEU A 64 6.05 -23.22 3.75
C LEU A 64 6.99 -23.82 2.69
N LYS A 65 8.04 -23.10 2.32
CA LYS A 65 9.16 -23.70 1.58
C LYS A 65 9.80 -24.74 2.51
N LYS A 66 9.57 -26.02 2.26
CA LYS A 66 10.37 -27.10 2.86
C LYS A 66 11.79 -26.95 2.33
N THR A 67 12.72 -26.55 3.20
CA THR A 67 14.15 -26.55 2.89
C THR A 67 14.58 -28.00 2.68
N GLN A 68 14.79 -28.41 1.43
CA GLN A 68 15.43 -29.69 1.12
C GLN A 68 16.91 -29.52 1.42
N LYS A 69 17.37 -30.12 2.52
CA LYS A 69 18.79 -30.24 2.84
C LYS A 69 19.34 -31.38 1.98
N THR A 70 19.82 -31.07 0.77
CA THR A 70 20.52 -32.04 -0.07
C THR A 70 21.93 -32.19 0.49
N GLU A 71 22.17 -33.28 1.21
CA GLU A 71 23.53 -33.73 1.55
C GLU A 71 24.23 -34.14 0.25
N LEU A 72 25.14 -33.28 -0.23
CA LEU A 72 26.10 -33.67 -1.25
C LEU A 72 27.21 -34.45 -0.56
N VAL A 73 27.04 -35.77 -0.51
CA VAL A 73 28.16 -36.71 -0.45
C VAL A 73 28.93 -36.55 -1.76
N THR A 74 30.16 -36.05 -1.68
CA THR A 74 31.13 -36.22 -2.76
C THR A 74 32.40 -36.80 -2.16
N LEU A 75 32.77 -37.96 -2.70
CA LEU A 75 34.02 -38.68 -2.53
C LEU A 75 35.24 -37.76 -2.71
N ASN A 76 36.23 -37.92 -1.82
CA ASN A 76 37.65 -38.09 -2.13
C ASN A 76 38.39 -38.56 -0.88
#